data_AF-A0A845Z1K0-F1
#
_entry.id   AF-A0A845Z1K0-F1
#
_cell.length_a   1.000
_cell.length_b   1.000
_cell.length_c   1.000
_cell.angle_alpha   90.00
_cell.angle_beta   90.00
_cell.angle_gamma   90.00
#
_symmetry.space_group_name_H-M   'P 1'
#
loop_
_entity.id
_entity.type
_entity.pdbx_description
1 polymer ?
#
loop_
_entity_poly.entity_id
_entity_poly.type
_entity_poly.pdbx_seq_one_letter_code
_entity_poly.pdbx_strand_id
1 'polypeptide(L)'
;MRCTLIFEELEVKKHSFKELQVLRDYYDDKLNFNPDEEKQLLEVTGEYGTYYGQRLGLGDTATIPEMLNIAQERINYWYQKAEDIMGINRQTIKAAKIMARSYERILYNLKEADKHLW
;
A
#
# COMPACT_ATOMS: atom_id res chain seq x y z
N MET A 1 26.01 14.85 -0.39
CA MET A 1 24.85 13.96 -0.16
C MET A 1 23.62 14.82 0.14
N ARG A 2 23.00 15.39 -0.91
CA ARG A 2 21.84 16.32 -0.79
C ARG A 2 20.77 16.05 -1.86
N CYS A 3 21.14 15.42 -2.98
CA CYS A 3 20.20 15.02 -4.03
C CYS A 3 19.31 13.82 -3.63
N THR A 4 19.82 12.86 -2.85
CA THR A 4 19.08 11.62 -2.52
C THR A 4 17.77 11.92 -1.77
N LEU A 5 17.80 12.82 -0.78
CA LEU A 5 16.62 13.21 -0.01
C LEU A 5 15.54 13.89 -0.88
N ILE A 6 15.95 14.72 -1.84
CA ILE A 6 15.02 15.38 -2.77
C ILE A 6 14.38 14.34 -3.70
N PHE A 7 15.14 13.34 -4.17
CA PHE A 7 14.60 12.26 -4.99
C PHE A 7 13.62 11.39 -4.19
N GLU A 8 13.95 11.03 -2.96
CA GLU A 8 13.07 10.27 -2.07
C GLU A 8 11.76 11.01 -1.81
N GLU A 9 11.80 12.31 -1.49
CA GLU A 9 10.60 13.13 -1.32
C GLU A 9 9.73 13.20 -2.58
N LEU A 10 10.36 13.35 -3.75
CA LEU A 10 9.65 13.37 -5.04
C LEU A 10 9.03 12.01 -5.35
N GLU A 11 9.72 10.91 -5.05
CA GLU A 11 9.19 9.55 -5.20
C GLU A 11 8.03 9.28 -4.24
N VAL A 12 8.11 9.78 -3.00
CA VAL A 12 7.02 9.75 -2.03
C VAL A 12 5.79 10.45 -2.59
N LYS A 13 5.93 11.72 -3.00
CA LYS A 13 4.82 12.51 -3.56
C LYS A 13 4.23 11.85 -4.80
N LYS A 14 5.10 11.37 -5.71
CA LYS A 14 4.69 10.66 -6.93
C LYS A 14 3.89 9.40 -6.62
N HIS A 15 4.27 8.66 -5.57
CA HIS A 15 3.54 7.48 -5.15
C HIS A 15 2.19 7.82 -4.51
N SER A 16 2.14 8.84 -3.63
CA SER A 16 0.87 9.31 -3.06
C SER A 16 -0.12 9.78 -4.15
N PHE A 17 0.33 10.41 -5.23
CA PHE A 17 -0.55 10.72 -6.36
C PHE A 17 -1.07 9.48 -7.09
N LYS A 18 -0.30 8.38 -7.12
CA LYS A 18 -0.76 7.10 -7.69
C LYS A 18 -1.80 6.43 -6.80
N GLU A 19 -1.62 6.47 -5.47
CA GLU A 19 -2.62 6.00 -4.51
C GLU A 19 -3.94 6.76 -4.68
N LEU A 20 -3.88 8.10 -4.80
CA LEU A 20 -5.06 8.93 -5.07
C LEU A 20 -5.74 8.59 -6.41
N GLN A 21 -4.97 8.26 -7.45
CA GLN A 21 -5.54 7.82 -8.72
C GLN A 21 -6.26 6.47 -8.58
N VAL A 22 -5.69 5.52 -7.84
CA VAL A 22 -6.32 4.22 -7.56
C VAL A 22 -7.60 4.40 -6.76
N LEU A 23 -7.59 5.26 -5.75
CA LEU A 23 -8.78 5.59 -4.96
C LEU A 23 -9.87 6.23 -5.82
N ARG A 24 -9.52 7.12 -6.75
CA ARG A 24 -10.47 7.66 -7.72
C ARG A 24 -11.04 6.58 -8.64
N ASP A 25 -10.18 5.70 -9.16
CA ASP A 25 -10.62 4.61 -10.04
C ASP A 25 -11.56 3.64 -9.30
N TYR A 26 -11.38 3.47 -7.99
CA TYR A 26 -12.31 2.74 -7.11
C TYR A 26 -13.67 3.43 -7.04
N TYR A 27 -13.72 4.71 -6.67
CA TYR A 27 -15.00 5.45 -6.57
C TYR A 27 -15.73 5.63 -7.90
N ASP A 28 -15.03 5.50 -9.03
CA ASP A 28 -15.61 5.52 -10.38
C ASP A 28 -16.06 4.12 -10.87
N ASP A 29 -16.06 3.09 -10.01
CA ASP A 29 -16.39 1.69 -10.32
C ASP A 29 -15.55 1.08 -11.47
N LYS A 30 -14.28 1.49 -11.60
CA LYS A 30 -13.38 1.04 -12.68
C LYS A 30 -12.54 -0.17 -12.30
N LEU A 31 -12.50 -0.55 -11.04
CA LEU A 31 -11.68 -1.63 -10.51
C LEU A 31 -12.51 -2.90 -10.31
N ASN A 32 -11.93 -4.05 -10.65
CA ASN A 32 -12.53 -5.36 -10.38
C ASN A 32 -11.92 -5.94 -9.10
N PHE A 33 -12.22 -5.28 -7.97
CA PHE A 33 -11.82 -5.72 -6.64
C PHE A 33 -12.99 -6.40 -5.92
N ASN A 34 -12.69 -7.40 -5.09
CA ASN A 34 -13.67 -7.98 -4.18
C ASN A 34 -13.76 -7.14 -2.88
N PRO A 35 -14.75 -7.38 -2.00
CA PRO A 35 -14.92 -6.57 -0.79
C PRO A 35 -13.70 -6.52 0.14
N ASP A 36 -12.92 -7.60 0.24
CA ASP A 36 -11.71 -7.63 1.07
C ASP A 36 -10.56 -6.81 0.45
N GLU A 37 -10.49 -6.77 -0.88
CA GLU A 37 -9.55 -5.97 -1.66
C GLU A 37 -9.90 -4.48 -1.58
N GLU A 38 -11.18 -4.14 -1.64
CA GLU A 38 -11.69 -2.77 -1.46
C GLU A 38 -11.39 -2.25 -0.06
N LYS A 39 -11.62 -3.07 0.97
CA LYS A 39 -11.27 -2.72 2.35
C LYS A 39 -9.78 -2.40 2.48
N GLN A 40 -8.92 -3.25 1.92
CA GLN A 40 -7.47 -3.03 1.91
C GLN A 40 -7.07 -1.75 1.17
N LEU A 41 -7.75 -1.43 0.06
CA LEU A 41 -7.55 -0.17 -0.67
C LEU A 41 -7.83 1.03 0.23
N LEU A 42 -8.98 1.05 0.91
CA LEU A 42 -9.38 2.15 1.79
C LEU A 42 -8.44 2.28 3.00
N GLU A 43 -8.03 1.14 3.58
CA GLU A 43 -7.04 1.12 4.65
C GLU A 43 -5.70 1.70 4.19
N VAL A 44 -5.12 1.17 3.10
CA VAL A 44 -3.77 1.55 2.69
C VAL A 44 -3.68 2.98 2.17
N THR A 45 -4.75 3.53 1.59
CA THR A 45 -4.82 4.94 1.19
C THR A 45 -5.02 5.88 2.38
N GLY A 46 -5.33 5.34 3.56
CA GLY A 46 -5.46 6.10 4.80
C GLY A 46 -6.85 6.68 5.04
N GLU A 47 -7.88 6.19 4.34
CA GLU A 47 -9.28 6.61 4.55
C GLU A 47 -9.77 6.30 5.98
N TYR A 48 -9.15 5.31 6.64
CA TYR A 48 -9.42 4.95 8.03
C TYR A 48 -8.35 5.40 9.03
N GLY A 49 -7.46 6.31 8.60
CA GLY A 49 -6.41 6.89 9.42
C GLY A 49 -5.00 6.66 8.87
N THR A 50 -4.04 7.44 9.39
CA THR A 50 -2.70 7.55 8.80
C THR A 50 -1.63 6.73 9.51
N TYR A 51 -1.94 6.13 10.67
CA TYR A 51 -1.00 5.26 11.38
C TYR A 51 -0.80 3.93 10.61
N TYR A 52 0.40 3.36 10.65
CA TYR A 52 0.68 2.14 9.88
C TYR A 52 -0.19 0.96 10.29
N GLY A 53 -0.52 0.81 11.57
CA GLY A 53 -1.45 -0.23 12.03
C GLY A 53 -2.85 -0.07 11.41
N GLN A 54 -3.36 1.15 11.28
CA GLN A 54 -4.64 1.44 10.61
C GLN A 54 -4.55 1.16 9.10
N ARG A 55 -3.45 1.59 8.46
CA ARG A 55 -3.20 1.34 7.03
C ARG A 55 -2.98 -0.13 6.66
N LEU A 56 -2.72 -0.97 7.67
CA LEU A 56 -2.60 -2.43 7.55
C LEU A 56 -3.86 -3.18 8.02
N GLY A 57 -4.90 -2.47 8.47
CA GLY A 57 -6.13 -3.09 8.97
C GLY A 57 -6.02 -3.72 10.37
N LEU A 58 -4.99 -3.38 11.15
CA LEU A 58 -4.69 -3.93 12.48
C LEU A 58 -5.11 -3.03 13.65
N GLY A 59 -5.44 -1.75 13.37
CA GLY A 59 -5.76 -0.76 14.40
C GLY A 59 -4.54 -0.18 15.12
N ASP A 60 -4.77 0.48 16.26
CA ASP A 60 -3.75 1.31 16.93
C ASP A 60 -2.86 0.56 17.92
N THR A 61 -3.22 -0.67 18.28
CA THR A 61 -2.51 -1.49 19.28
C THR A 61 -1.58 -2.54 18.65
N ALA A 62 -1.41 -2.51 17.33
CA ALA A 62 -0.59 -3.48 16.60
C ALA A 62 0.90 -3.35 16.97
N THR A 63 1.56 -4.48 17.18
CA THR A 63 3.00 -4.52 17.42
C THR A 63 3.78 -4.40 16.11
N ILE A 64 5.04 -3.93 16.17
CA ILE A 64 5.93 -3.85 14.99
C ILE A 64 6.08 -5.21 14.28
N PRO A 65 6.32 -6.34 14.98
CA PRO A 65 6.39 -7.65 14.33
C PRO A 65 5.11 -8.04 13.57
N GLU A 66 3.92 -7.77 14.14
CA GLU A 66 2.64 -8.03 13.46
C GLU A 66 2.50 -7.17 12.19
N MET A 67 2.84 -5.88 12.30
CA MET A 67 2.79 -4.97 11.15
C MET A 67 3.75 -5.38 10.03
N LEU A 68 4.97 -5.83 10.37
CA LEU A 68 5.94 -6.32 9.40
C LEU A 68 5.42 -7.57 8.66
N ASN A 69 4.82 -8.51 9.38
CA ASN A 69 4.28 -9.73 8.79
C ASN A 69 3.13 -9.42 7.82
N ILE A 70 2.14 -8.63 8.27
CA ILE A 70 0.99 -8.27 7.44
C ILE A 70 1.40 -7.46 6.21
N ALA A 71 2.34 -6.51 6.35
CA ALA A 71 2.83 -5.77 5.20
C ALA A 71 3.44 -6.72 4.15
N GLN A 72 4.21 -7.73 4.56
CA GLN A 72 4.79 -8.71 3.64
C GLN A 72 3.73 -9.61 2.97
N GLU A 73 2.73 -10.08 3.73
CA GLU A 73 1.61 -10.85 3.20
C GLU A 73 0.84 -10.07 2.13
N ARG A 74 0.56 -8.79 2.41
CA ARG A 74 -0.15 -7.90 1.48
C ARG A 74 0.65 -7.63 0.20
N ILE A 75 1.96 -7.42 0.31
CA ILE A 75 2.85 -7.27 -0.86
C ILE A 75 2.71 -8.49 -1.78
N ASN A 76 2.84 -9.70 -1.21
CA ASN A 76 2.80 -10.94 -1.97
C ASN A 76 1.44 -11.12 -2.65
N TYR A 77 0.35 -10.90 -1.91
CA TYR A 77 -1.01 -10.99 -2.42
C TYR A 77 -1.24 -10.06 -3.61
N TRP A 78 -0.87 -8.77 -3.47
CA TRP A 78 -1.13 -7.77 -4.51
C TRP A 78 -0.25 -7.95 -5.75
N TYR A 79 0.98 -8.45 -5.61
CA TYR A 79 1.77 -8.86 -6.78
C TYR A 79 1.18 -10.08 -7.47
N GLN A 80 0.74 -11.10 -6.73
CA GLN A 80 0.06 -12.25 -7.31
C GLN A 80 -1.21 -11.83 -8.05
N LYS A 81 -2.02 -10.94 -7.47
CA LYS A 81 -3.21 -10.37 -8.13
C LYS A 81 -2.86 -9.60 -9.40
N ALA A 82 -1.74 -8.88 -9.42
CA ALA A 82 -1.28 -8.15 -10.60
C ALA A 82 -0.77 -9.08 -11.73
N GLU A 83 -0.42 -10.32 -11.41
CA GLU A 83 0.00 -11.36 -12.36
C GLU A 83 -1.16 -12.24 -12.83
N ASP A 84 -2.30 -12.20 -12.13
CA ASP A 84 -3.52 -12.88 -12.54
C ASP A 84 -4.21 -12.11 -13.68
N ILE A 85 -3.74 -12.33 -14.91
CA ILE A 85 -4.24 -11.63 -16.11
C ILE A 85 -5.63 -12.16 -16.53
N MET A 86 -6.07 -13.32 -16.00
CA MET A 86 -7.35 -13.91 -16.38
C MET A 86 -8.50 -13.30 -15.59
N GLY A 87 -9.29 -12.43 -16.23
CA GLY A 87 -10.56 -11.93 -15.67
C GLY A 87 -10.52 -10.56 -15.01
N ILE A 88 -9.38 -9.85 -15.04
CA ILE A 88 -9.29 -8.46 -14.57
C ILE A 88 -8.84 -7.50 -15.68
N ASN A 89 -9.35 -6.28 -15.64
CA ASN A 89 -9.02 -5.25 -16.62
C ASN A 89 -7.61 -4.66 -16.36
N ARG A 90 -7.04 -3.97 -17.37
CA ARG A 90 -5.69 -3.38 -17.26
C ARG A 90 -5.56 -2.37 -16.12
N GLN A 91 -6.65 -1.66 -15.82
CA GLN A 91 -6.74 -0.67 -14.75
C GLN A 91 -6.58 -1.36 -13.39
N THR A 92 -7.25 -2.50 -13.19
CA THR A 92 -7.17 -3.35 -11.98
C THR A 92 -5.75 -3.90 -11.79
N ILE A 93 -5.11 -4.38 -12.86
CA ILE A 93 -3.70 -4.83 -12.81
C ILE A 93 -2.77 -3.69 -12.37
N LYS A 94 -2.98 -2.49 -12.91
CA LYS A 94 -2.19 -1.30 -12.56
C LYS A 94 -2.43 -0.90 -11.10
N ALA A 95 -3.69 -0.93 -10.65
CA ALA A 95 -4.06 -0.65 -9.26
C ALA A 95 -3.41 -1.66 -8.31
N ALA A 96 -3.47 -2.96 -8.60
CA ALA A 96 -2.82 -4.00 -7.80
C ALA A 96 -1.30 -3.77 -7.64
N LYS A 97 -0.60 -3.36 -8.70
CA LYS A 97 0.82 -2.99 -8.61
C LYS A 97 1.08 -1.76 -7.74
N ILE A 98 0.16 -0.80 -7.73
CA ILE A 98 0.26 0.38 -6.87
C ILE A 98 0.02 -0.02 -5.41
N MET A 99 -0.97 -0.87 -5.15
CA MET A 99 -1.26 -1.46 -3.85
C MET A 99 -0.04 -2.18 -3.27
N ALA A 100 0.59 -3.08 -4.03
CA ALA A 100 1.81 -3.78 -3.60
C ALA A 100 2.92 -2.79 -3.18
N ARG A 101 3.15 -1.76 -4.01
CA ARG A 101 4.16 -0.72 -3.72
C ARG A 101 3.82 0.14 -2.51
N SER A 102 2.54 0.37 -2.22
CA SER A 102 2.12 1.05 -0.99
C SER A 102 2.54 0.24 0.24
N TYR A 103 2.31 -1.06 0.24
CA TYR A 103 2.74 -1.93 1.34
C TYR A 103 4.26 -2.10 1.42
N GLU A 104 5.00 -2.11 0.31
CA GLU A 104 6.48 -2.07 0.31
C GLU A 104 7.02 -0.85 1.06
N ARG A 105 6.40 0.32 0.85
CA ARG A 105 6.80 1.57 1.51
C ARG A 105 6.49 1.53 3.00
N ILE A 106 5.34 0.98 3.39
CA ILE A 106 5.01 0.74 4.81
C ILE A 106 6.05 -0.21 5.43
N LEU A 107 6.34 -1.33 4.78
CA LEU A 107 7.34 -2.31 5.25
C LEU A 107 8.73 -1.69 5.41
N TYR A 108 9.17 -0.88 4.43
CA TYR A 108 10.44 -0.17 4.49
C TYR A 108 10.50 0.77 5.70
N ASN A 109 9.47 1.60 5.89
CA ASN A 109 9.45 2.55 7.00
C ASN A 109 9.37 1.86 8.36
N LEU A 110 8.65 0.74 8.47
CA LEU A 110 8.61 -0.08 9.69
C LEU A 110 9.98 -0.68 9.99
N LYS A 111 10.69 -1.20 8.99
CA LYS A 111 12.05 -1.74 9.15
C LYS A 111 13.06 -0.67 9.58
N GLU A 112 12.96 0.54 9.02
CA GLU A 112 13.82 1.65 9.46
C GLU A 112 13.50 2.07 10.89
N ALA A 113 12.21 2.14 11.27
CA ALA A 113 11.82 2.45 12.64
C ALA A 113 12.32 1.41 13.65
N ASP A 114 12.20 0.11 13.32
CA ASP A 114 12.64 -1.01 14.18
C ASP A 114 14.16 -0.97 14.46
N LYS A 115 14.98 -0.60 13.46
CA LYS A 115 16.44 -0.43 13.63
C LYS A 115 16.82 0.69 14.59
N HIS A 116 15.96 1.68 14.80
CA HIS A 116 16.22 2.85 15.63
C HIS A 116 15.65 2.73 17.06
N LEU A 117 14.98 1.62 17.37
CA LEU A 117 14.45 1.32 18.71
C LEU A 117 15.46 0.62 19.63
N TRP A 118 16.64 0.27 19.11
CA TRP A 118 17.75 -0.38 19.81
C TRP A 118 19.05 0.39 19.60
#